data_AF-A0A1H8TBS6-F1
#
_entry.id   AF-A0A1H8TBS6-F1
#
_cell.length_a   1.000
_cell.length_b   1.000
_cell.length_c   1.000
_cell.angle_alpha   90.00
_cell.angle_beta   90.00
_cell.angle_gamma   90.00
#
_symmetry.space_group_name_H-M   'P 1'
#
loop_
_entity.id
_entity.type
_entity.pdbx_description
1 polymer ?
#
loop_
_entity_poly.entity_id
_entity_poly.type
_entity_poly.pdbx_seq_one_letter_code
_entity_poly.pdbx_strand_id
1 'polypeptide(L)' 'MTDTNPVIETFFVVLNKLDADPKNVRKTYSKEGIKELAATIRADGYRLLQNIFVRNGEKRGRFFVTAGGRRLAALIHLA' A
#
# COMPACT_ATOMS: atom_id res chain seq x y z
N MET A 1 -8.58 -29.55 -12.98
CA MET A 1 -8.75 -28.13 -12.67
C MET A 1 -8.41 -27.97 -11.20
N THR A 2 -7.23 -27.47 -10.87
CA THR A 2 -6.84 -27.19 -9.48
C THR A 2 -7.31 -25.79 -9.13
N ASP A 3 -8.35 -25.69 -8.31
CA ASP A 3 -8.80 -24.43 -7.72
C ASP A 3 -7.66 -23.88 -6.86
N THR A 4 -6.89 -22.97 -7.45
CA THR A 4 -5.80 -22.28 -6.75
C THR A 4 -6.44 -21.14 -5.99
N ASN A 5 -7.12 -21.47 -4.89
CA ASN A 5 -7.68 -20.46 -4.01
C ASN A 5 -6.50 -19.67 -3.40
N PRO A 6 -6.34 -18.38 -3.69
CA PRO A 6 -5.20 -17.63 -3.20
C PRO A 6 -5.28 -17.54 -1.68
N VAL A 7 -4.26 -18.03 -0.99
CA VAL A 7 -4.14 -17.87 0.46
C VAL A 7 -3.93 -16.37 0.73
N ILE A 8 -4.91 -15.72 1.37
CA ILE A 8 -4.84 -14.32 1.75
C ILE A 8 -4.23 -14.24 3.14
N GLU A 9 -2.93 -13.97 3.23
CA GLU A 9 -2.24 -13.76 4.49
C GLU A 9 -2.09 -12.26 4.77
N THR A 10 -2.35 -11.85 6.02
CA THR A 10 -2.10 -10.48 6.48
C THR A 10 -0.89 -10.48 7.41
N PHE A 11 0.11 -9.64 7.10
CA PHE A 11 1.34 -9.54 7.87
C PHE A 11 1.80 -8.09 7.95
N PHE A 12 2.67 -7.79 8.92
CA PHE A 12 3.23 -6.45 9.10
C PHE A 12 4.44 -6.25 8.20
N VAL A 13 4.46 -5.12 7.48
CA VAL A 13 5.58 -4.72 6.61
C VAL A 13 6.05 -3.33 6.98
N VAL A 14 7.37 -3.16 7.07
CA VAL A 14 7.99 -1.86 7.29
C VAL A 14 7.80 -0.97 6.06
N LEU A 15 7.41 0.29 6.23
CA LEU A 15 7.13 1.22 5.13
C LEU A 15 8.30 1.35 4.13
N ASN A 16 9.55 1.33 4.62
CA ASN A 16 10.77 1.38 3.79
C ASN A 16 10.95 0.18 2.85
N LYS A 17 10.18 -0.90 3.03
CA LYS A 17 10.21 -2.10 2.18
C LYS A 17 9.07 -2.14 1.15
N LEU A 18 8.21 -1.11 1.14
CA LEU A 18 7.08 -0.98 0.22
C LEU A 18 7.44 -0.05 -0.93
N ASP A 19 7.39 -0.58 -2.14
CA ASP A 19 7.58 0.18 -3.37
C ASP A 19 6.26 0.23 -4.15
N ALA A 20 6.02 1.31 -4.90
CA ALA A 20 4.85 1.39 -5.78
C ALA A 20 5.03 0.41 -6.97
N ASP A 21 3.99 -0.37 -7.29
CA ASP A 21 4.07 -1.31 -8.41
C ASP A 21 4.09 -0.55 -9.75
N PRO A 22 5.08 -0.77 -10.64
CA PRO A 22 5.07 -0.20 -11.99
C PRO A 22 3.86 -0.64 -12.83
N LYS A 23 3.24 -1.78 -12.48
CA LYS A 23 2.03 -2.32 -13.11
C LYS A 23 0.74 -1.61 -12.68
N ASN A 24 0.79 -0.69 -11.70
CA ASN A 24 -0.39 0.07 -11.32
C ASN A 24 -0.84 0.98 -12.45
N VAL A 25 -2.12 0.84 -12.83
CA VAL A 25 -2.78 1.70 -13.82
C VAL A 25 -2.74 3.17 -13.39
N ARG A 26 -2.96 3.44 -12.09
CA ARG A 26 -2.93 4.79 -11.53
C ARG A 26 -1.59 5.11 -10.89
N LYS A 27 -0.84 6.00 -11.54
CA LYS A 27 0.48 6.46 -11.10
C LYS A 27 0.46 7.87 -10.50
N THR A 28 -0.60 8.64 -10.77
CA THR A 28 -0.72 10.03 -10.35
C THR A 28 -1.89 10.18 -9.37
N TYR A 29 -1.62 10.86 -8.27
CA TYR A 29 -2.59 11.23 -7.24
C TYR A 29 -2.46 12.74 -6.99
N SER A 30 -3.58 13.42 -6.70
CA SER A 30 -3.53 14.82 -6.32
C SER A 30 -2.82 14.97 -4.97
N LYS A 31 -1.94 15.97 -4.86
CA LYS A 31 -1.22 16.26 -3.61
C LYS A 31 -2.20 16.55 -2.47
N GLU A 32 -3.28 17.26 -2.77
CA GLU A 32 -4.37 17.57 -1.83
C GLU A 32 -5.06 16.29 -1.35
N GLY A 33 -5.44 15.38 -2.26
CA GLY A 33 -6.07 14.12 -1.89
C GLY A 33 -5.13 13.18 -1.10
N ILE A 34 -3.82 13.29 -1.28
CA ILE A 34 -2.85 12.57 -0.42
C ILE A 34 -2.82 13.18 0.99
N LYS A 35 -2.76 14.52 1.09
CA LYS A 35 -2.73 15.24 2.37
C LYS A 35 -4.00 15.01 3.19
N GLU A 36 -5.16 15.06 2.55
CA GLU A 36 -6.44 14.77 3.21
C GLU A 36 -6.46 13.35 3.77
N LEU A 37 -6.05 12.37 2.97
CA LEU A 37 -6.00 10.98 3.42
C LEU A 37 -4.99 10.77 4.55
N ALA A 38 -3.84 11.43 4.48
CA ALA A 38 -2.83 11.42 5.54
C ALA A 38 -3.40 12.02 6.85
N ALA A 39 -4.14 13.13 6.76
CA ALA A 39 -4.80 13.72 7.92
C ALA A 39 -5.85 12.78 8.53
N THR A 40 -6.66 12.11 7.70
CA THR A 40 -7.62 11.10 8.18
C THR A 40 -6.92 9.92 8.87
N ILE A 41 -5.85 9.38 8.27
CA ILE A 41 -5.09 8.26 8.86
C ILE A 41 -4.48 8.68 10.20
N ARG A 42 -3.94 9.90 10.30
CA ARG A 42 -3.39 10.43 11.55
C ARG A 42 -4.49 10.61 12.61
N ALA A 43 -5.67 11.07 12.22
CA ALA A 43 -6.81 11.24 13.12
C ALA A 43 -7.37 9.90 13.64
N ASP A 44 -7.37 8.84 12.83
CA ASP A 44 -7.79 7.48 13.24
C ASP A 44 -6.66 6.68 13.93
N GLY A 45 -5.62 7.36 14.43
CA GLY A 45 -4.53 6.73 15.20
C GLY A 45 -3.62 5.82 14.36
N TYR A 46 -3.34 6.18 13.11
CA TYR A 46 -2.56 5.40 12.15
C TYR A 46 -3.19 4.06 11.75
N ARG A 47 -4.48 3.88 12.03
CA ARG A 47 -5.22 2.70 11.58
C ARG A 47 -5.64 2.86 10.12
N LEU A 48 -5.35 1.85 9.31
CA LEU A 48 -5.88 1.78 7.96
C LEU A 48 -7.24 1.06 7.99
N LEU A 49 -8.28 1.72 7.47
CA LEU A 49 -9.58 1.08 7.28
C LEU A 49 -9.53 -0.07 6.26
N GLN A 50 -8.59 0.00 5.31
CA GLN A 50 -8.44 -0.95 4.21
C GLN A 50 -6.96 -1.30 4.05
N ASN A 51 -6.65 -2.59 4.17
CA ASN A 51 -5.31 -3.11 4.02
C ASN A 51 -4.75 -2.79 2.61
N ILE A 52 -3.42 -2.74 2.52
CA ILE A 52 -2.71 -2.56 1.25
C ILE A 52 -2.42 -3.94 0.68
N PHE A 53 -2.78 -4.18 -0.58
CA PHE A 53 -2.43 -5.42 -1.25
C PHE A 53 -1.05 -5.29 -1.86
N VAL A 54 -0.21 -6.27 -1.55
CA VAL A 54 1.16 -6.33 -2.01
C VAL A 54 1.42 -7.62 -2.76
N ARG A 55 2.38 -7.56 -3.68
CA ARG A 55 3.02 -8.73 -4.26
C ARG A 55 4.51 -8.73 -3.92
N ASN A 56 5.13 -9.89 -4.01
CA ASN A 56 6.57 -9.99 -3.86
C ASN A 56 7.28 -9.12 -4.91
N GLY A 57 8.24 -8.32 -4.43
CA GLY A 57 9.12 -7.54 -5.27
C GLY A 57 10.18 -8.41 -5.94
N GLU A 58 10.91 -7.80 -6.89
CA GLU A 58 12.02 -8.47 -7.57
C GLU A 58 13.19 -8.77 -6.61
N LYS A 59 13.36 -7.94 -5.58
CA LYS A 59 14.38 -8.12 -4.55
C LYS A 59 13.77 -8.77 -3.31
N ARG A 60 14.50 -9.73 -2.74
CA ARG A 60 14.11 -10.43 -1.51
C ARG A 60 13.85 -9.43 -0.38
N GLY A 61 12.65 -9.46 0.20
CA GLY A 61 12.25 -8.61 1.30
C GLY A 61 11.73 -7.22 0.91
N ARG A 62 11.53 -6.95 -0.38
CA ARG A 62 10.76 -5.80 -0.87
C ARG A 62 9.42 -6.27 -1.41
N PHE A 63 8.42 -5.41 -1.31
CA PHE A 63 7.07 -5.70 -1.75
C PHE A 63 6.56 -4.56 -2.63
N PHE A 64 5.92 -4.93 -3.74
CA PHE A 64 5.26 -3.95 -4.60
C PHE A 64 3.80 -3.81 -4.22
N VAL A 65 3.33 -2.59 -4.03
CA VAL A 65 1.94 -2.28 -3.74
C VAL A 65 1.12 -2.34 -5.02
N THR A 66 0.34 -3.42 -5.18
CA THR A 66 -0.56 -3.66 -6.33
C THR A 66 -1.90 -2.94 -6.19
N ALA A 67 -2.40 -2.80 -4.96
CA ALA A 67 -3.61 -2.01 -4.71
C ALA A 67 -3.50 -1.21 -3.41
N GLY A 68 -3.87 0.07 -3.49
CA GLY A 68 -3.72 1.01 -2.38
C GLY A 68 -2.56 2.01 -2.53
N GLY A 69 -2.12 2.31 -3.76
CA GLY A 69 -1.04 3.28 -4.01
C GLY A 69 -1.26 4.66 -3.36
N ARG A 70 -2.51 5.15 -3.29
CA ARG A 70 -2.84 6.39 -2.55
C ARG A 70 -2.57 6.28 -1.05
N ARG A 71 -2.83 5.11 -0.44
CA ARG A 71 -2.58 4.86 0.99
C ARG A 71 -1.08 4.78 1.25
N LEU A 72 -0.32 4.12 0.37
CA LEU A 72 1.14 4.14 0.43
C LEU A 72 1.66 5.59 0.37
N ALA A 73 1.19 6.40 -0.57
CA ALA A 73 1.61 7.80 -0.68
C ALA A 73 1.24 8.63 0.56
N ALA A 74 0.06 8.41 1.16
CA ALA A 74 -0.34 9.07 2.39
C ALA A 74 0.53 8.65 3.58
N LEU A 75 0.89 7.36 3.68
CA LEU A 75 1.80 6.87 4.71
C LEU A 75 3.21 7.42 4.55
N ILE A 76 3.73 7.48 3.31
CA ILE A 76 5.02 8.11 3.01
C ILE A 76 4.99 9.61 3.36
N HIS A 77 3.85 10.28 3.20
CA HIS A 77 3.71 11.69 3.58
C HIS A 77 3.72 11.91 5.10
N LEU A 78 3.41 10.88 5.90
CA LEU A 78 3.41 10.95 7.36
C LEU A 78 4.72 10.48 8.01
N ALA A 79 5.63 9.89 7.21
CA ALA A 79 6.93 9.39 7.65
C ALA A 79 7.98 10.51 7.65
#